data_AF-A0A921G9K2-F1
#
_entry.id   AF-A0A921G9K2-F1
#
_cell.length_a   1.000
_cell.length_b   1.000
_cell.length_c   1.000
_cell.angle_alpha   90.00
_cell.angle_beta   90.00
_cell.angle_gamma   90.00
#
_symmetry.space_group_name_H-M   'P 1'
#
loop_
_entity.id
_entity.type
_entity.pdbx_description
1 polymer ?
#
loop_
_entity_poly.entity_id
_entity_poly.type
_entity_poly.pdbx_seq_one_letter_code
_entity_poly.pdbx_strand_id
1 'polypeptide(L)'
;MEILHFNDCCDVADAMFEDISSGDICVSVYCHYDYAIGILKSLLSSDKTFIKSIEIRDYEWNHYDREFIITLMGDAIYCEPAFNTETNQYLLSGCNVAYVHMDCNSSILKKIDCPKIYDFSVDFLDDDSDDICENSEYFSEGTNISKDKNGNPEGFTKSWTSDVNGIQKHSSYSFYSNDMEVLREVAKKFNVKL
;
A
#
# COMPACT_ATOMS: atom_id res chain seq x y z
N MET A 1 8.39 5.68 -27.67
CA MET A 1 7.92 5.00 -26.46
C MET A 1 7.70 3.56 -26.82
N GLU A 2 8.20 2.67 -25.99
CA GLU A 2 7.82 1.26 -26.02
C GLU A 2 6.52 1.10 -25.22
N ILE A 3 5.65 0.18 -25.65
CA ILE A 3 4.38 -0.11 -24.98
C ILE A 3 4.57 -1.41 -24.19
N LEU A 4 4.28 -1.35 -22.89
CA LEU A 4 4.31 -2.48 -21.98
C LEU A 4 2.88 -2.91 -21.66
N HIS A 5 2.67 -4.23 -21.60
CA HIS A 5 1.38 -4.82 -21.28
C HIS A 5 1.52 -5.57 -19.96
N PHE A 6 0.73 -5.17 -18.97
CA PHE A 6 0.67 -5.78 -17.66
C PHE A 6 -0.68 -6.46 -17.47
N ASN A 7 -0.73 -7.57 -16.72
CA ASN A 7 -1.98 -8.25 -16.46
C ASN A 7 -2.84 -7.46 -15.46
N ASP A 8 -2.20 -6.96 -14.40
CA ASP A 8 -2.83 -6.24 -13.30
C ASP A 8 -1.95 -5.09 -12.76
N CYS A 9 -2.39 -4.46 -11.67
CA CYS A 9 -1.63 -3.39 -11.01
C CYS A 9 -0.47 -3.90 -10.14
N CYS A 10 -0.47 -5.17 -9.73
CA CYS A 10 0.64 -5.77 -8.98
C CYS A 10 1.86 -5.91 -9.92
N ASP A 11 1.64 -6.34 -11.17
CA ASP A 11 2.68 -6.40 -12.21
C ASP A 11 3.37 -5.03 -12.44
N VAL A 12 2.60 -3.94 -12.41
CA VAL A 12 3.14 -2.57 -12.54
C VAL A 12 4.01 -2.23 -11.33
N ALA A 13 3.56 -2.55 -10.11
CA ALA A 13 4.32 -2.32 -8.89
C ALA A 13 5.62 -3.15 -8.85
N ASP A 14 5.57 -4.40 -9.31
CA ASP A 14 6.75 -5.27 -9.44
C ASP A 14 7.77 -4.68 -10.42
N ALA A 15 7.33 -4.18 -11.57
CA ALA A 15 8.20 -3.49 -12.51
C ALA A 15 8.89 -2.26 -11.88
N MET A 16 8.17 -1.48 -11.07
CA MET A 16 8.77 -0.38 -10.31
C MET A 16 9.86 -0.87 -9.34
N PHE A 17 9.62 -1.97 -8.62
CA PHE A 17 10.62 -2.55 -7.72
C PHE A 17 11.84 -3.11 -8.45
N GLU A 18 11.64 -3.72 -9.61
CA GLU A 18 12.72 -4.23 -10.47
C GLU A 18 13.63 -3.09 -10.93
N ASP A 19 13.05 -1.98 -11.39
CA ASP A 19 13.81 -0.80 -11.81
C ASP A 19 14.63 -0.22 -10.64
N ILE A 20 14.01 -0.05 -9.46
CA ILE A 20 14.74 0.40 -8.26
C ILE A 20 15.88 -0.57 -7.91
N SER A 21 15.62 -1.88 -7.99
CA SER A 21 16.61 -2.93 -7.70
C SER A 21 17.74 -2.96 -8.74
N SER A 22 17.47 -2.51 -9.98
CA SER A 22 18.45 -2.41 -11.06
C SER A 22 19.39 -1.19 -10.92
N GLY A 23 19.08 -0.29 -9.97
CA GLY A 23 19.89 0.89 -9.64
C GLY A 23 19.28 2.22 -10.05
N ASP A 24 18.07 2.24 -10.61
CA ASP A 24 17.30 3.47 -10.79
C ASP A 24 16.84 3.99 -9.41
N ILE A 25 16.84 5.31 -9.22
CA ILE A 25 16.62 5.93 -7.89
C ILE A 25 15.17 6.39 -7.73
N CYS A 26 14.52 6.75 -8.83
CA CYS A 26 13.21 7.36 -8.86
C CYS A 26 12.41 6.78 -10.03
N VAL A 27 11.33 6.07 -9.73
CA VAL A 27 10.42 5.49 -10.71
C VAL A 27 9.03 6.07 -10.51
N SER A 28 8.43 6.60 -11.57
CA SER A 28 7.12 7.23 -11.50
C SER A 28 6.11 6.56 -12.43
N VAL A 29 4.87 6.45 -11.95
CA VAL A 29 3.71 5.98 -12.73
C VAL A 29 2.69 7.12 -12.83
N TYR A 30 2.14 7.31 -14.02
CA TYR A 30 1.10 8.28 -14.32
C TYR A 30 -0.16 7.55 -14.78
N CYS A 31 -1.25 7.71 -14.05
CA CYS A 31 -2.50 6.99 -14.34
C CYS A 31 -3.72 7.65 -13.68
N HIS A 32 -4.93 7.22 -14.03
CA HIS A 32 -6.17 7.67 -13.40
C HIS A 32 -6.39 6.98 -12.04
N TYR A 33 -7.37 7.48 -11.28
CA TYR A 33 -7.64 7.08 -9.89
C TYR A 33 -7.68 5.56 -9.66
N ASP A 34 -8.44 4.81 -10.46
CA ASP A 34 -8.62 3.36 -10.21
C ASP A 34 -7.30 2.59 -10.29
N TYR A 35 -6.50 2.85 -11.32
CA TYR A 35 -5.15 2.30 -11.46
C TYR A 35 -4.23 2.78 -10.34
N ALA A 36 -4.33 4.06 -9.97
CA ALA A 36 -3.49 4.62 -8.92
C ALA A 36 -3.75 3.92 -7.57
N ILE A 37 -5.01 3.65 -7.24
CA ILE A 37 -5.39 2.89 -6.06
C ILE A 37 -4.87 1.45 -6.12
N GLY A 38 -5.03 0.75 -7.26
CA GLY A 38 -4.53 -0.62 -7.43
C GLY A 38 -3.01 -0.73 -7.25
N ILE A 39 -2.26 0.19 -7.84
CA ILE A 39 -0.80 0.23 -7.73
C ILE A 39 -0.38 0.58 -6.30
N LEU A 40 -1.03 1.57 -5.66
CA LEU A 40 -0.73 1.91 -4.27
C LEU A 40 -0.99 0.75 -3.32
N LYS A 41 -2.11 0.02 -3.46
CA LYS A 41 -2.38 -1.19 -2.67
C LYS A 41 -1.24 -2.20 -2.78
N SER A 42 -0.77 -2.44 -4.00
CA SER A 42 0.33 -3.37 -4.29
C SER A 42 1.65 -2.92 -3.64
N LEU A 43 2.03 -1.65 -3.86
CA LEU A 43 3.25 -1.07 -3.27
C LEU A 43 3.25 -1.08 -1.74
N LEU A 44 2.09 -0.81 -1.12
CA LEU A 44 1.91 -0.75 0.34
C LEU A 44 1.82 -2.13 1.01
N SER A 45 1.51 -3.17 0.24
CA SER A 45 1.49 -4.55 0.75
C SER A 45 2.90 -5.13 0.92
N SER A 46 3.92 -4.45 0.39
CA SER A 46 5.32 -4.83 0.53
C SER A 46 5.92 -4.33 1.85
N ASP A 47 6.52 -5.22 2.63
CA ASP A 47 7.29 -4.88 3.85
C ASP A 47 8.54 -4.01 3.58
N LYS A 48 8.87 -3.80 2.30
CA LYS A 48 10.06 -3.05 1.88
C LYS A 48 9.81 -1.57 1.68
N THR A 49 8.56 -1.10 1.74
CA THR A 49 8.22 0.29 1.46
C THR A 49 7.65 1.02 2.67
N PHE A 50 7.70 2.34 2.62
CA PHE A 50 6.96 3.17 3.56
C PHE A 50 6.38 4.41 2.87
N ILE A 51 5.29 4.91 3.43
CA ILE A 51 4.64 6.12 2.92
C ILE A 51 5.46 7.34 3.33
N LYS A 52 5.85 8.15 2.35
CA LYS A 52 6.36 9.50 2.60
C LYS A 52 5.26 10.55 2.50
N SER A 53 4.44 10.50 1.45
CA SER A 53 3.33 11.42 1.23
C SER A 53 2.31 10.78 0.31
N ILE A 54 1.03 10.82 0.67
CA ILE A 54 -0.06 10.38 -0.22
C ILE A 54 -1.15 11.45 -0.21
N GLU A 55 -1.39 12.03 -1.39
CA GLU A 55 -2.51 12.90 -1.69
C GLU A 55 -3.35 12.27 -2.81
N ILE A 56 -4.30 11.45 -2.40
CA ILE A 56 -5.27 10.82 -3.29
C ILE A 56 -6.65 10.86 -2.62
N ARG A 57 -7.68 11.16 -3.40
CA ARG A 57 -9.06 11.28 -2.92
C ARG A 57 -9.99 10.76 -4.00
N ASP A 58 -11.03 10.08 -3.57
CA ASP A 58 -12.13 9.69 -4.45
C ASP A 58 -12.80 10.94 -5.06
N TYR A 59 -13.30 10.80 -6.29
CA TYR A 59 -13.92 11.87 -7.04
C TYR A 59 -15.03 12.59 -6.26
N GLU A 60 -15.78 11.88 -5.41
CA GLU A 60 -16.88 12.47 -4.64
C GLU A 60 -16.41 13.50 -3.59
N TRP A 61 -15.11 13.52 -3.24
CA TRP A 61 -14.58 14.43 -2.22
C TRP A 61 -14.10 15.78 -2.77
N ASN A 62 -13.53 15.80 -3.97
CA ASN A 62 -12.93 17.02 -4.54
C ASN A 62 -13.20 17.21 -6.05
N HIS A 63 -13.94 16.29 -6.67
CA HIS A 63 -14.25 16.27 -8.10
C HIS A 63 -13.01 16.29 -9.00
N TYR A 64 -11.88 15.74 -8.53
CA TYR A 64 -10.69 15.58 -9.33
C TYR A 64 -10.79 14.32 -10.18
N ASP A 65 -10.85 14.47 -11.50
CA ASP A 65 -11.03 13.40 -12.49
C ASP A 65 -9.79 13.21 -13.41
N ARG A 66 -8.66 13.82 -13.04
CA ARG A 66 -7.42 13.81 -13.82
C ARG A 66 -6.45 12.74 -13.32
N GLU A 67 -5.28 12.69 -13.95
CA GLU A 67 -4.22 11.74 -13.64
C GLU A 67 -3.54 12.03 -12.29
N PHE A 68 -2.99 10.99 -11.68
CA PHE A 68 -2.14 11.03 -10.49
C PHE A 68 -0.72 10.61 -10.86
N ILE A 69 0.24 11.02 -10.05
CA ILE A 69 1.63 10.58 -10.10
C ILE A 69 1.87 9.71 -8.87
N ILE A 70 2.30 8.47 -9.06
CA ILE A 70 2.85 7.63 -8.00
C ILE A 70 4.34 7.58 -8.22
N THR A 71 5.14 7.86 -7.19
CA THR A 71 6.60 7.79 -7.28
C THR A 71 7.14 6.89 -6.20
N LEU A 72 7.94 5.91 -6.60
CA LEU A 72 8.78 5.12 -5.72
C LEU A 72 10.21 5.67 -5.80
N MET A 73 10.71 6.18 -4.67
CA MET A 73 12.07 6.70 -4.55
C MET A 73 12.83 5.86 -3.53
N GLY A 74 13.61 4.88 -4.02
CA GLY A 74 14.13 3.81 -3.18
C GLY A 74 12.97 3.00 -2.57
N ASP A 75 12.78 3.10 -1.27
CA ASP A 75 11.70 2.47 -0.50
C ASP A 75 10.55 3.43 -0.14
N ALA A 76 10.67 4.72 -0.49
CA ALA A 76 9.71 5.74 -0.12
C ALA A 76 8.63 5.92 -1.21
N ILE A 77 7.36 5.80 -0.81
CA ILE A 77 6.20 6.00 -1.68
C ILE A 77 5.69 7.44 -1.57
N TYR A 78 5.47 8.05 -2.74
CA TYR A 78 4.81 9.33 -2.91
C TYR A 78 3.61 9.17 -3.85
N CYS A 79 2.51 9.87 -3.56
CA CYS A 79 1.39 10.00 -4.50
C CYS A 79 0.84 11.43 -4.44
N GLU A 80 0.62 12.04 -5.60
CA GLU A 80 0.01 13.37 -5.72
C GLU A 80 -0.80 13.54 -7.02
N PRO A 81 -1.74 14.50 -7.08
CA PRO A 81 -2.40 14.88 -8.32
C PRO A 81 -1.39 15.32 -9.38
N ALA A 82 -1.43 14.75 -10.59
CA ALA A 82 -0.52 15.16 -11.67
C ALA A 82 -0.87 16.53 -12.27
N PHE A 83 -2.10 17.01 -12.05
CA PHE A 83 -2.63 18.23 -12.61
C PHE A 83 -3.00 19.21 -11.50
N ASN A 84 -2.41 20.41 -11.54
CA ASN A 84 -2.79 21.49 -10.64
C ASN A 84 -3.99 22.24 -11.23
N THR A 85 -5.15 22.11 -10.58
CA THR A 85 -6.42 22.71 -11.03
C THR A 85 -6.47 24.23 -10.88
N GLU A 86 -5.70 24.81 -9.96
CA GLU A 86 -5.63 26.26 -9.77
C GLU A 86 -4.84 26.95 -10.88
N THR A 87 -3.75 26.33 -11.32
CA THR A 87 -2.87 26.85 -12.39
C THR A 87 -3.26 26.32 -13.77
N ASN A 88 -4.14 25.31 -13.82
CA ASN A 88 -4.57 24.60 -15.02
C ASN A 88 -3.38 24.01 -15.81
N GLN A 89 -2.43 23.42 -15.10
CA GLN A 89 -1.21 22.84 -15.67
C GLN A 89 -0.82 21.53 -15.00
N TYR A 90 -0.26 20.62 -15.80
CA TYR A 90 0.43 19.44 -15.29
C TYR A 90 1.70 19.85 -14.52
N LEU A 91 1.94 19.17 -13.41
CA LEU A 91 3.12 19.31 -12.59
C LEU A 91 4.37 18.88 -13.36
N LEU A 92 5.47 19.61 -13.19
CA LEU A 92 6.78 19.19 -13.69
C LEU A 92 7.31 18.10 -12.74
N SER A 93 7.61 16.92 -13.28
CA SER A 93 8.11 15.78 -12.51
C SER A 93 9.35 15.19 -13.17
N GLY A 94 10.33 14.81 -12.36
CA GLY A 94 11.60 14.24 -12.81
C GLY A 94 11.84 12.86 -12.18
N CYS A 95 12.16 11.89 -13.01
CA CYS A 95 12.41 10.50 -12.61
C CYS A 95 13.44 9.83 -13.52
N ASN A 96 13.88 8.63 -13.15
CA ASN A 96 14.75 7.78 -13.99
C ASN A 96 13.94 6.94 -14.97
N VAL A 97 12.77 6.47 -14.53
CA VAL A 97 11.81 5.71 -15.34
C VAL A 97 10.40 6.25 -15.13
N ALA A 98 9.67 6.46 -16.22
CA ALA A 98 8.28 6.88 -16.23
C ALA A 98 7.41 5.85 -16.95
N TYR A 99 6.41 5.32 -16.26
CA TYR A 99 5.34 4.53 -16.84
C TYR A 99 4.10 5.42 -16.99
N VAL A 100 3.61 5.60 -18.20
CA VAL A 100 2.45 6.46 -18.49
C VAL A 100 1.32 5.57 -19.02
N HIS A 101 0.19 5.55 -18.31
CA HIS A 101 -0.94 4.75 -18.74
C HIS A 101 -1.44 5.28 -20.10
N MET A 102 -1.77 4.40 -21.04
CA MET A 102 -2.15 4.79 -22.41
C MET A 102 -3.32 5.78 -22.48
N ASP A 103 -4.22 5.73 -21.49
CA ASP A 103 -5.38 6.64 -21.41
C ASP A 103 -5.04 8.02 -20.82
N CYS A 104 -3.80 8.26 -20.39
CA CYS A 104 -3.37 9.57 -19.92
C CYS A 104 -3.41 10.61 -21.04
N ASN A 105 -3.69 11.85 -20.68
CA ASN A 105 -3.60 12.97 -21.60
C ASN A 105 -2.15 13.15 -22.09
N SER A 106 -1.94 12.98 -23.40
CA SER A 106 -0.61 13.13 -24.03
C SER A 106 0.14 14.43 -23.73
N SER A 107 -0.53 15.50 -23.28
CA SER A 107 0.15 16.74 -22.87
C SER A 107 0.99 16.59 -21.61
N ILE A 108 0.74 15.56 -20.78
CA ILE A 108 1.55 15.24 -19.60
C ILE A 108 3.00 14.93 -19.96
N LEU A 109 3.24 14.31 -21.13
CA LEU A 109 4.57 13.92 -21.61
C LEU A 109 5.52 15.12 -21.72
N LYS A 110 4.99 16.34 -21.91
CA LYS A 110 5.79 17.58 -21.97
C LYS A 110 6.29 18.04 -20.60
N LYS A 111 5.81 17.43 -19.53
CA LYS A 111 6.11 17.76 -18.13
C LYS A 111 6.87 16.65 -17.40
N ILE A 112 7.18 15.56 -18.10
CA ILE A 112 7.98 14.46 -17.58
C ILE A 112 9.42 14.67 -18.06
N ASP A 113 10.33 14.97 -17.13
CA ASP A 113 11.77 15.00 -17.37
C ASP A 113 12.36 13.65 -17.00
N CYS A 114 12.43 12.76 -17.98
CA CYS A 114 12.81 11.37 -17.77
C CYS A 114 13.54 10.78 -18.99
N PRO A 115 14.65 10.03 -18.79
CA PRO A 115 15.37 9.41 -19.90
C PRO A 115 14.65 8.17 -20.47
N LYS A 116 13.84 7.47 -19.66
CA LYS A 116 13.11 6.26 -20.06
C LYS A 116 11.62 6.44 -19.81
N ILE A 117 10.84 6.53 -20.89
CA ILE A 117 9.38 6.64 -20.80
C ILE A 117 8.77 5.44 -21.54
N TYR A 118 7.85 4.76 -20.87
CA TYR A 118 7.07 3.64 -21.37
C TYR A 118 5.59 3.99 -21.34
N ASP A 119 4.88 3.67 -22.41
CA ASP A 119 3.42 3.61 -22.34
C ASP A 119 3.04 2.26 -21.71
N PHE A 120 2.01 2.20 -20.88
CA PHE A 120 1.53 0.92 -20.35
C PHE A 120 0.02 0.77 -20.37
N SER A 121 -0.43 -0.48 -20.49
CA SER A 121 -1.81 -0.90 -20.31
C SER A 121 -1.91 -1.97 -19.22
N VAL A 122 -3.08 -2.05 -18.59
CA VAL A 122 -3.42 -3.11 -17.65
C VAL A 122 -4.69 -3.80 -18.15
N ASP A 123 -4.68 -5.13 -18.25
CA ASP A 123 -5.81 -5.89 -18.77
C ASP A 123 -6.96 -6.00 -17.75
N PHE A 124 -6.65 -6.10 -16.45
CA PHE A 124 -7.62 -6.21 -15.38
C PHE A 124 -7.40 -5.16 -14.28
N LEU A 125 -8.41 -4.31 -14.08
CA LEU A 125 -8.58 -3.53 -12.86
C LEU A 125 -9.22 -4.44 -11.84
N ASP A 126 -8.47 -4.84 -10.83
CA ASP A 126 -8.91 -5.82 -9.84
C ASP A 126 -9.96 -5.19 -8.90
N ASP A 127 -11.22 -5.15 -9.33
CA ASP A 127 -12.34 -4.49 -8.65
C ASP A 127 -13.11 -5.46 -7.72
N ASP A 128 -12.83 -6.77 -7.78
CA ASP A 128 -13.61 -7.82 -7.08
C ASP A 128 -12.73 -8.90 -6.43
N SER A 129 -11.48 -8.60 -6.15
CA SER A 129 -10.54 -9.55 -5.59
C SER A 129 -10.23 -9.23 -4.14
N ASP A 130 -10.78 -10.09 -3.28
CA ASP A 130 -10.22 -10.36 -1.95
C ASP A 130 -8.77 -10.90 -2.03
N ASP A 131 -8.21 -11.15 -3.23
CA ASP A 131 -6.78 -11.40 -3.46
C ASP A 131 -6.05 -10.05 -3.61
N ILE A 132 -5.83 -9.40 -2.47
CA ILE A 132 -4.61 -8.59 -2.30
C ILE A 132 -3.46 -9.50 -2.73
N CYS A 133 -2.87 -9.20 -3.91
CA CYS A 133 -1.72 -9.83 -4.55
C CYS A 133 -1.22 -11.05 -3.76
N GLU A 134 -1.62 -12.27 -4.15
CA GLU A 134 -1.38 -13.54 -3.44
C GLU A 134 0.05 -13.66 -2.87
N ASN A 135 0.27 -13.15 -1.67
CA ASN A 135 1.45 -13.46 -0.85
C ASN A 135 1.33 -13.01 0.61
N SER A 136 0.15 -13.20 1.23
CA SER A 136 0.15 -13.40 2.67
C SER A 136 -0.87 -14.45 3.08
N GLU A 137 -0.38 -15.60 3.53
CA GLU A 137 -1.14 -16.39 4.50
C GLU A 137 -1.40 -15.46 5.70
N TYR A 138 -2.61 -14.90 5.81
CA TYR A 138 -2.98 -13.91 6.83
C TYR A 138 -3.01 -14.52 8.25
N PHE A 139 -1.83 -14.79 8.80
CA PHE A 139 -1.62 -15.05 10.22
C PHE A 139 -1.24 -13.75 10.93
N SER A 140 -2.25 -12.98 11.31
CA SER A 140 -2.06 -11.84 12.20
C SER A 140 -2.36 -12.24 13.64
N GLU A 141 -1.38 -12.06 14.53
CA GLU A 141 -1.53 -12.25 15.98
C GLU A 141 -1.07 -10.99 16.71
N GLY A 142 -1.92 -10.47 17.59
CA GLY A 142 -1.64 -9.28 18.40
C GLY A 142 -1.83 -9.57 19.88
N THR A 143 -0.90 -9.10 20.71
CA THR A 143 -1.00 -9.17 22.18
C THR A 143 -0.81 -7.79 22.78
N ASN A 144 -1.75 -7.37 23.61
CA ASN A 144 -1.67 -6.16 24.42
C ASN A 144 -1.69 -6.54 25.91
N ILE A 145 -0.82 -5.93 26.72
CA ILE A 145 -0.74 -6.15 28.16
C ILE A 145 -1.20 -4.86 28.85
N SER A 146 -2.29 -4.94 29.62
CA SER A 146 -2.73 -3.84 30.49
C SER A 146 -1.89 -3.81 31.75
N LYS A 147 -1.49 -2.62 32.17
CA LYS A 147 -0.67 -2.40 33.37
C LYS A 147 -1.31 -1.38 34.28
N ASP A 148 -1.21 -1.62 35.58
CA ASP A 148 -1.63 -0.67 36.61
C ASP A 148 -0.74 0.59 36.61
N LYS A 149 -1.11 1.56 37.44
CA LYS A 149 -0.34 2.81 37.65
C LYS A 149 1.10 2.62 38.12
N ASN A 150 1.45 1.44 38.63
CA ASN A 150 2.79 1.09 39.11
C ASN A 150 3.57 0.25 38.07
N GLY A 151 2.98 -0.05 36.92
CA GLY A 151 3.58 -0.85 35.86
C GLY A 151 3.40 -2.37 36.01
N ASN A 152 2.60 -2.83 36.99
CA ASN A 152 2.31 -4.25 37.17
C ASN A 152 1.22 -4.70 36.17
N PRO A 153 1.36 -5.86 35.51
CA PRO A 153 0.30 -6.40 34.66
C PRO A 153 -1.02 -6.60 35.43
N GLU A 154 -2.13 -6.12 34.88
CA GLU A 154 -3.49 -6.29 35.43
C GLU A 154 -4.43 -7.03 34.46
N GLY A 155 -3.97 -7.25 33.22
CA GLY A 155 -4.72 -7.94 32.20
C GLY A 155 -3.96 -8.09 30.89
N PHE A 156 -4.53 -8.84 29.97
CA PHE A 156 -4.05 -8.91 28.59
C PHE A 156 -5.23 -9.06 27.63
N THR A 157 -5.02 -8.63 26.39
CA THR A 157 -5.88 -8.95 25.26
C THR A 157 -5.03 -9.62 24.20
N LYS A 158 -5.48 -10.79 23.73
CA LYS A 158 -4.87 -11.49 22.61
C LYS A 158 -5.89 -11.58 21.48
N SER A 159 -5.49 -11.17 20.28
CA SER A 159 -6.30 -11.30 19.07
C SER A 159 -5.53 -12.11 18.05
N TRP A 160 -6.22 -12.97 17.32
CA TRP A 160 -5.63 -13.75 16.25
C TRP A 160 -6.64 -13.96 15.13
N THR A 161 -6.11 -13.99 13.91
CA THR A 161 -6.83 -14.43 12.72
C THR A 161 -6.22 -15.75 12.27
N SER A 162 -7.07 -16.74 12.00
CA SER A 162 -6.63 -18.02 11.44
C SER A 162 -7.30 -18.24 10.09
N ASP A 163 -6.50 -18.56 9.08
CA ASP A 163 -6.98 -19.14 7.83
C ASP A 163 -6.66 -20.63 7.79
N VAL A 164 -7.65 -21.43 7.37
CA VAL A 164 -7.41 -22.82 6.95
C VAL A 164 -8.17 -23.12 5.65
N ASN A 165 -9.08 -22.26 5.18
CA ASN A 165 -9.98 -22.55 4.03
C ASN A 165 -10.67 -21.29 3.44
N GLY A 166 -10.05 -20.11 3.45
CA GLY A 166 -10.67 -18.89 2.89
C GLY A 166 -11.84 -18.32 3.72
N ILE A 167 -11.93 -18.68 5.01
CA ILE A 167 -12.89 -18.07 5.95
C ILE A 167 -12.09 -17.28 6.97
N GLN A 168 -12.16 -15.95 6.88
CA GLN A 168 -11.58 -15.06 7.90
C GLN A 168 -12.27 -15.29 9.24
N LYS A 169 -11.55 -15.89 10.19
CA LYS A 169 -12.02 -16.07 11.57
C LYS A 169 -11.21 -15.17 12.49
N HIS A 170 -11.76 -14.00 12.78
CA HIS A 170 -11.22 -13.13 13.81
C HIS A 170 -11.65 -13.62 15.20
N SER A 171 -10.68 -13.89 16.07
CA SER A 171 -10.92 -14.24 17.47
C SER A 171 -10.17 -13.27 18.38
N SER A 172 -10.79 -12.89 19.50
CA SER A 172 -10.16 -12.08 20.53
C SER A 172 -10.53 -12.58 21.91
N TYR A 173 -9.56 -12.56 22.82
CA TYR A 173 -9.73 -12.93 24.21
C TYR A 173 -9.09 -11.88 25.11
N SER A 174 -9.89 -11.33 26.01
CA SER A 174 -9.45 -10.38 27.02
C SER A 174 -9.67 -10.95 28.41
N PHE A 175 -8.64 -10.87 29.25
CA PHE A 175 -8.71 -11.34 30.64
C PHE A 175 -8.02 -10.35 31.57
N TYR A 176 -8.70 -10.03 32.65
CA TYR A 176 -8.27 -9.08 33.67
C TYR A 176 -8.41 -9.75 35.04
N SER A 177 -7.40 -9.59 35.89
CA SER A 177 -7.40 -10.17 37.22
C SER A 177 -6.45 -9.38 38.12
N ASN A 178 -6.89 -9.15 39.36
CA ASN A 178 -6.04 -8.58 40.42
C ASN A 178 -5.16 -9.67 41.09
N ASP A 179 -5.39 -10.94 40.76
CA ASP A 179 -4.57 -12.07 41.19
C ASP A 179 -3.53 -12.40 40.11
N MET A 180 -2.26 -12.16 40.42
CA MET A 180 -1.12 -12.38 39.53
C MET A 180 -0.85 -13.85 39.23
N GLU A 181 -1.21 -14.79 40.11
CA GLU A 181 -1.05 -16.21 39.84
C GLU A 181 -2.07 -16.66 38.80
N VAL A 182 -3.34 -16.27 38.98
CA VAL A 182 -4.42 -16.55 38.01
C VAL A 182 -4.13 -15.86 36.68
N LEU A 183 -3.68 -14.61 36.69
CA LEU A 183 -3.36 -13.86 35.47
C LEU A 183 -2.25 -14.55 34.66
N ARG A 184 -1.18 -15.02 35.31
CA ARG A 184 -0.10 -15.78 34.66
C ARG A 184 -0.56 -17.15 34.18
N GLU A 185 -1.39 -17.84 34.94
CA GLU A 185 -1.93 -19.15 34.54
C GLU A 185 -2.75 -19.04 33.25
N VAL A 186 -3.63 -18.04 33.18
CA VAL A 186 -4.47 -17.79 31.99
C VAL A 186 -3.63 -17.28 30.82
N ALA A 187 -2.71 -16.33 31.03
CA ALA A 187 -1.82 -15.83 29.98
C ALA A 187 -0.98 -16.94 29.34
N LYS A 188 -0.49 -17.90 30.14
CA LYS A 188 0.26 -19.06 29.65
C LYS A 188 -0.57 -19.96 28.72
N LYS A 189 -1.88 -20.11 28.96
CA LYS A 189 -2.79 -20.87 28.07
C LYS A 189 -2.90 -20.25 26.68
N PHE A 190 -2.66 -18.94 26.57
CA PHE A 190 -2.67 -18.17 25.34
C PHE A 190 -1.26 -17.81 24.84
N ASN A 191 -0.18 -18.40 25.38
CA ASN A 191 1.21 -18.06 25.04
C ASN A 191 1.57 -16.57 25.21
N VAL A 192 0.89 -15.85 26.11
CA VAL A 192 1.20 -14.45 26.43
C VAL A 192 2.26 -14.38 27.54
N LYS A 193 3.32 -13.60 27.31
CA LYS A 193 4.38 -13.32 28.30
C LYS A 193 4.04 -12.02 29.04
N LEU A 194 3.83 -12.10 30.35
CA LEU A 194 3.56 -10.98 31.24
C LEU A 194 4.83 -10.45 31.91
#